data_AF-A0A439LH91-F1
#
_entry.id   AF-A0A439LH91-F1
#
_cell.length_a   1.000
_cell.length_b   1.000
_cell.length_c   1.000
_cell.angle_alpha   90.00
_cell.angle_beta   90.00
_cell.angle_gamma   90.00
#
_symmetry.space_group_name_H-M   'P 1'
#
loop_
_entity.id
_entity.type
_entity.pdbx_description
1 polymer ?
#
loop_
_entity_poly.entity_id
_entity_poly.type
_entity_poly.pdbx_seq_one_letter_code
_entity_poly.pdbx_strand_id
1 'polypeptide(L)' 'MSDLDKMRKKVRKLQLRAAIAKMALQDLVEGLPGKWADIQEVAEKTQAVYAEL' A
#
# COMPACT_ATOMS: atom_id res chain seq x y z
N MET A 1 -13.63 -9.46 23.22
CA MET A 1 -12.54 -8.70 22.58
C MET A 1 -12.79 -7.24 22.88
N SER A 2 -11.82 -6.59 23.53
CA SER A 2 -11.88 -5.15 23.81
C SER A 2 -11.90 -4.37 22.49
N ASP A 3 -12.48 -3.17 22.46
CA ASP A 3 -12.43 -2.32 21.27
C ASP A 3 -11.00 -1.96 20.87
N LEU A 4 -10.06 -1.98 21.83
CA LEU A 4 -8.61 -1.88 21.58
C LEU A 4 -8.07 -3.04 20.73
N ASP A 5 -8.56 -4.27 20.95
CA ASP A 5 -8.14 -5.43 20.15
C ASP A 5 -8.63 -5.31 18.71
N LYS A 6 -9.86 -4.78 18.51
CA LYS A 6 -10.42 -4.54 17.19
C LYS A 6 -9.64 -3.45 16.46
N MET A 7 -9.30 -2.35 17.14
CA MET A 7 -8.47 -1.29 16.56
C MET A 7 -7.08 -1.79 16.19
N ARG A 8 -6.40 -2.53 17.09
CA ARG A 8 -5.07 -3.09 16.81
C ARG A 8 -5.09 -4.02 15.59
N LYS A 9 -6.12 -4.86 15.44
CA LYS A 9 -6.29 -5.73 14.25
C LYS A 9 -6.49 -4.91 12.97
N LYS A 10 -7.28 -3.84 13.03
CA LYS A 10 -7.49 -2.93 11.87
C LYS A 10 -6.19 -2.25 11.46
N VAL A 11 -5.47 -1.63 12.40
CA VAL A 11 -4.18 -0.98 12.12
C VAL A 11 -3.18 -1.97 11.53
N ARG A 12 -3.07 -3.18 12.09
CA ARG A 12 -2.15 -4.21 11.57
C ARG A 12 -2.51 -4.63 10.14
N LYS A 13 -3.80 -4.68 9.80
CA LYS A 13 -4.28 -4.97 8.44
C LYS A 13 -3.92 -3.84 7.47
N LEU A 14 -4.08 -2.59 7.89
CA LEU A 14 -3.72 -1.42 7.09
C LEU A 14 -2.20 -1.34 6.87
N GLN A 15 -1.40 -1.63 7.90
CA GLN A 15 0.07 -1.69 7.81
C GLN A 15 0.53 -2.75 6.80
N LEU A 16 -0.10 -3.93 6.79
CA LEU A 16 0.22 -4.98 5.82
C LEU A 16 -0.11 -4.51 4.39
N ARG A 17 -1.25 -3.85 4.18
CA ARG A 17 -1.63 -3.31 2.87
C ARG A 17 -0.65 -2.24 2.41
N ALA A 18 -0.24 -1.34 3.30
CA ALA A 18 0.74 -0.30 3.00
C ALA A 18 2.10 -0.89 2.59
N ALA A 19 2.56 -1.94 3.28
CA ALA A 19 3.77 -2.65 2.92
C ALA A 19 3.69 -3.29 1.52
N ILE A 20 2.56 -3.93 1.19
CA ILE A 20 2.33 -4.51 -0.14
C ILE A 20 2.33 -3.44 -1.23
N ALA A 21 1.64 -2.32 -1.01
CA ALA A 21 1.60 -1.23 -1.98
C ALA A 21 2.98 -0.60 -2.20
N LYS A 22 3.77 -0.45 -1.14
CA LYS A 22 5.17 0.00 -1.23
C LYS A 22 6.04 -0.94 -2.05
N MET A 23 5.89 -2.25 -1.86
CA MET A 23 6.63 -3.24 -2.66
C MET A 23 6.22 -3.17 -4.14
N ALA A 24 4.92 -3.06 -4.43
CA ALA A 24 4.43 -2.91 -5.81
C ALA A 24 4.97 -1.64 -6.50
N LEU A 25 5.09 -0.53 -5.75
CA LEU A 25 5.69 0.69 -6.25
C LEU A 25 7.19 0.51 -6.55
N GLN A 26 7.92 -0.19 -5.68
CA GLN A 26 9.33 -0.49 -5.91
C GLN A 26 9.53 -1.40 -7.14
N ASP A 27 8.77 -2.48 -7.25
CA ASP A 27 8.81 -3.41 -8.40
C ASP A 27 8.50 -2.69 -9.72
N LEU A 28 7.62 -1.68 -9.66
CA LEU A 28 7.28 -0.88 -10.82
C LEU A 28 8.43 0.03 -11.24
N VAL A 29 9.11 0.68 -10.29
CA VAL A 29 10.29 1.52 -10.54
C VAL A 29 11.44 0.69 -11.12
N GLU A 30 11.67 -0.51 -10.59
CA GLU A 30 12.70 -1.43 -11.09
C GLU A 30 12.40 -1.94 -12.51
N GLY A 31 11.13 -1.99 -12.91
CA GLY A 31 10.68 -2.40 -14.25
C GLY A 31 10.66 -1.28 -15.30
N LEU A 32 11.09 -0.06 -14.98
CA LEU A 32 11.12 1.04 -15.93
C LEU A 32 12.28 0.89 -16.95
N PRO A 33 12.06 1.27 -18.21
CA PRO A 33 10.91 2.03 -18.75
C PRO A 33 9.70 1.17 -19.17
N GLY A 34 9.70 -0.15 -19.01
CA GLY A 34 8.66 -1.04 -19.55
C GLY A 34 7.25 -0.86 -18.95
N LYS A 35 7.15 -0.43 -17.70
CA LYS A 35 5.87 -0.29 -16.95
C LYS A 35 5.48 1.16 -16.65
N TRP A 36 5.87 2.09 -17.52
CA TRP A 36 5.66 3.53 -17.28
C TRP A 36 4.18 3.95 -17.24
N ALA A 37 3.31 3.28 -17.99
CA ALA A 37 1.87 3.55 -18.00
C ALA A 37 1.20 3.24 -16.64
N ASP A 38 1.78 2.30 -15.89
CA ASP A 38 1.23 1.83 -14.61
C ASP A 38 1.65 2.73 -13.42
N ILE A 39 2.59 3.67 -13.64
CA ILE A 39 3.13 4.55 -12.57
C ILE A 39 2.00 5.26 -11.84
N GLN A 40 1.10 5.89 -12.59
CA GLN A 40 0.04 6.70 -12.00
C GLN A 40 -0.92 5.84 -11.17
N GLU A 41 -1.34 4.70 -11.71
CA GLU A 41 -2.28 3.79 -11.03
C GLU A 41 -1.65 3.21 -9.74
N VAL A 42 -0.39 2.76 -9.80
CA VAL A 42 0.29 2.19 -8.64
C VAL A 42 0.61 3.26 -7.60
N ALA A 43 0.95 4.48 -8.02
CA ALA A 43 1.17 5.61 -7.11
C ALA A 43 -0.14 6.01 -6.40
N GLU A 44 -1.25 6.15 -7.13
CA GLU A 44 -2.56 6.48 -6.55
C GLU A 44 -3.02 5.40 -5.56
N LYS A 45 -2.90 4.12 -5.93
CA LYS A 45 -3.22 3.01 -5.01
C LYS A 45 -2.35 3.03 -3.75
N THR A 46 -1.06 3.30 -3.90
CA THR A 46 -0.14 3.38 -2.76
C THR A 46 -0.52 4.55 -1.85
N GLN A 47 -0.76 5.72 -2.43
CA GLN A 47 -1.14 6.92 -1.69
C GLN A 47 -2.48 6.74 -0.95
N ALA A 48 -3.49 6.15 -1.59
CA ALA A 48 -4.77 5.85 -0.95
C ALA A 48 -4.63 4.91 0.26
N VAL A 49 -3.82 3.85 0.14
CA VAL A 49 -3.59 2.89 1.23
C VAL A 49 -2.83 3.52 2.39
N TYR A 50 -1.86 4.38 2.10
CA TYR A 50 -1.13 5.12 3.15
C TYR A 50 -1.97 6.23 3.79
N ALA A 51 -2.94 6.80 3.08
CA ALA A 51 -3.88 7.78 3.64
C ALA A 51 -4.95 7.12 4.54
N GLU A 52 -5.28 5.85 4.31
CA GLU A 52 -6.21 5.07 5.14
C GLU A 52 -5.56 4.54 6.44
N LEU A 53 -4.25 4.36 6.44
CA LEU A 53 -3.46 3.86 7.58
C LEU A 53 -3.28 4.92 8.68
#